data_AF-A0ABD3MXP5-F1
#
_entry.id   AF-A0ABD3MXP5-F1
#
_cell.length_a   1.000
_cell.length_b   1.000
_cell.length_c   1.000
_cell.angle_alpha   90.00
_cell.angle_beta   90.00
_cell.angle_gamma   90.00
#
_symmetry.space_group_name_H-M   'P 1'
#
loop_
_entity.id
_entity.type
_entity.pdbx_description
1 polymer ?
#
loop_
_entity_poly.entity_id
_entity_poly.type
_entity_poly.pdbx_seq_one_letter_code
_entity_poly.pdbx_strand_id
1 'polypeptide(L)'
;MYELSSRYGVRSLPTFKFFLGGRKVFEFSGAGEGQLRQFTQTIVGKSEFENVLLSKESLVQYYTVKDATKSVDDVEKVYKKCVDQVKDDNPDKLCVGGVATNLVKSLKKKYGDGPTLEKRFAPEVVDSKPDDGDGGGSSNNKQQQQQQQRQKPTQSSGGGKSDQPNLHLATKEQLLAEIERRLDAERDAQVEEEEDDDDDAEFEHSWTASPFPERVTIIGGGPAGLSAAIYAARAGLKPVVVAPPMGGQLQGKGVDVENYPGLFNVTGPAVISLMRQQAIEFGTTFEAETVIAIDANSRPFKVKTNSSIIETHAIIVATGAESNWLNVPGEYEMRGGGVSSCATCDGHMYRGKHVLVVGGGDTAMEDALVLARTSESVTVIHRRDTFRASKILAQRVIEHPSITVRWNTVLVEVLGKVLSDDQGEQDDSQDVDLDAPVTKVVSGAILKDIYTGVESKIDADAVFVAIGHTPSTSFLEGLVEFNPKHPGYVLTQGSSTRTSKPGIFACGDVSDSIYRQAITSAGSGAAAALDAERWLSEEGLGNEEADFEAELLAELMADGGGGEGRQLDDEYNVYDDAGGRMTGMKESFATDL
;
A
#
# COMPACT_ATOMS: atom_id res chain seq x y z
N MET A 1 26.97 -3.64 14.63
CA MET A 1 27.05 -2.17 14.86
C MET A 1 25.84 -1.64 15.63
N TYR A 2 24.66 -2.26 15.51
CA TYR A 2 23.43 -1.90 16.20
C TYR A 2 23.50 -2.06 17.74
N GLU A 3 24.02 -3.19 18.23
CA GLU A 3 24.20 -3.47 19.68
C GLU A 3 25.14 -2.51 20.41
N LEU A 4 26.13 -1.96 19.70
CA LEU A 4 27.06 -0.97 20.26
C LEU A 4 26.41 0.42 20.36
N SER A 5 25.46 0.76 19.48
CA SER A 5 24.84 2.09 19.49
C SER A 5 23.87 2.29 20.67
N SER A 6 23.15 1.24 21.08
CA SER A 6 22.20 1.32 22.20
C SER A 6 22.90 1.43 23.55
N ARG A 7 24.08 0.80 23.72
CA ARG A 7 24.86 0.88 24.97
C ARG A 7 25.56 2.22 25.20
N TYR A 8 25.89 2.97 24.14
CA TYR A 8 26.72 4.18 24.24
C TYR A 8 26.01 5.50 23.94
N GLY A 9 24.69 5.50 23.68
CA GLY A 9 23.92 6.73 23.53
C GLY A 9 24.37 7.61 22.35
N VAL A 10 24.91 7.00 21.29
CA VAL A 10 25.32 7.70 20.07
C VAL A 10 24.06 8.09 19.29
N ARG A 11 23.64 9.36 19.41
CA ARG A 11 22.41 9.92 18.82
C ARG A 11 22.50 10.25 17.31
N SER A 12 23.59 9.92 16.62
CA SER A 12 23.66 10.04 15.16
C SER A 12 23.47 8.66 14.54
N LEU A 13 22.25 8.35 14.16
CA LEU A 13 21.97 7.18 13.33
C LEU A 13 22.62 7.37 11.95
N PRO A 14 23.23 6.32 11.36
CA PRO A 14 23.80 6.42 10.03
C PRO A 14 22.73 6.81 9.01
N THR A 15 23.11 7.68 8.08
CA THR A 15 22.28 8.07 6.94
C THR A 15 22.68 7.20 5.76
N PHE A 16 21.72 6.45 5.23
CA PHE A 16 21.90 5.60 4.07
C PHE A 16 21.45 6.36 2.84
N LYS A 17 22.28 6.32 1.79
CA LYS A 17 22.00 6.91 0.49
C LYS A 17 22.09 5.81 -0.54
N PHE A 18 21.02 5.63 -1.30
CA PHE A 18 20.97 4.66 -2.36
C PHE A 18 21.10 5.35 -3.72
N PHE A 19 21.85 4.69 -4.59
CA PHE A 19 22.13 5.18 -5.92
C PHE A 19 21.75 4.12 -6.96
N LEU A 20 21.13 4.55 -8.05
CA LEU A 20 20.83 3.74 -9.22
C LEU A 20 21.36 4.50 -10.44
N GLY A 21 22.13 3.82 -11.30
CA GLY A 21 22.75 4.46 -12.48
C GLY A 21 23.61 5.69 -12.14
N GLY A 22 24.22 5.74 -10.95
CA GLY A 22 25.03 6.88 -10.48
C GLY A 22 24.22 8.08 -9.95
N ARG A 23 22.89 8.01 -9.95
CA ARG A 23 22.00 9.05 -9.41
C ARG A 23 21.46 8.63 -8.05
N LYS A 24 21.33 9.58 -7.12
CA LYS A 24 20.75 9.33 -5.79
C LYS A 24 19.24 9.15 -5.93
N VAL A 25 18.73 7.97 -5.62
CA VAL A 25 17.30 7.65 -5.71
C VAL A 25 16.61 7.82 -4.36
N PHE A 26 17.31 7.49 -3.27
CA PHE A 26 16.72 7.46 -1.94
C PHE A 26 17.74 7.83 -0.87
N GLU A 27 17.28 8.48 0.20
CA GLU A 27 18.09 8.82 1.37
C GLU A 27 17.23 8.76 2.63
N PHE A 28 17.73 8.11 3.67
CA PHE A 28 17.09 8.10 4.98
C PHE A 28 18.09 7.97 6.12
N SER A 29 17.70 8.39 7.32
CA SER A 29 18.49 8.23 8.54
C SER A 29 17.73 7.33 9.52
N GLY A 30 18.43 6.38 10.16
CA GLY A 30 17.87 5.67 11.32
C GLY A 30 16.96 4.47 11.07
N ALA A 31 17.05 3.82 9.91
CA ALA A 31 16.33 2.56 9.72
C ALA A 31 17.01 1.38 10.44
N GLY A 32 16.16 0.45 10.90
CA GLY A 32 16.57 -0.88 11.36
C GLY A 32 16.90 -1.81 10.18
N GLU A 33 17.38 -3.02 10.49
CA GLU A 33 17.84 -3.99 9.48
C GLU A 33 16.76 -4.37 8.45
N GLY A 34 15.51 -4.61 8.90
CA GLY A 34 14.41 -5.00 8.01
C GLY A 34 14.09 -3.94 6.95
N GLN A 35 13.96 -2.68 7.37
CA GLN A 35 13.77 -1.56 6.45
C GLN A 35 14.93 -1.41 5.46
N LEU A 36 16.18 -1.59 5.91
CA LEU A 36 17.35 -1.53 5.03
C LEU A 36 17.32 -2.64 3.97
N ARG A 37 16.89 -3.86 4.35
CA ARG A 37 16.72 -4.99 3.42
C ARG A 37 15.63 -4.71 2.39
N GLN A 38 14.45 -4.26 2.83
CA GLN A 38 13.33 -3.93 1.96
C GLN A 38 13.70 -2.86 0.91
N PHE A 39 14.36 -1.77 1.33
CA PHE A 39 14.82 -0.74 0.40
C PHE A 39 15.92 -1.24 -0.55
N THR A 40 16.79 -2.12 -0.07
CA THR A 40 17.83 -2.73 -0.91
C THR A 40 17.21 -3.63 -1.98
N GLN A 41 16.27 -4.51 -1.61
CA GLN A 41 15.53 -5.36 -2.54
C GLN A 41 14.75 -4.53 -3.56
N THR A 42 14.05 -3.47 -3.11
CA THR A 42 13.34 -2.52 -3.99
C THR A 42 14.26 -1.95 -5.09
N ILE A 43 15.47 -1.54 -4.70
CA ILE A 43 16.41 -0.92 -5.63
C ILE A 43 17.10 -1.96 -6.51
N VAL A 44 17.33 -3.17 -6.01
CA VAL A 44 17.82 -4.30 -6.82
C VAL A 44 16.82 -4.62 -7.92
N GLY A 45 15.53 -4.78 -7.62
CA GLY A 45 14.53 -5.07 -8.64
C GLY A 45 14.37 -3.94 -9.67
N LYS A 46 14.38 -2.67 -9.23
CA LYS A 46 14.45 -1.52 -10.17
C LYS A 46 15.69 -1.58 -11.07
N SER A 47 16.84 -1.95 -10.50
CA SER A 47 18.08 -2.08 -11.26
C SER A 47 18.03 -3.20 -12.29
N GLU A 48 17.41 -4.34 -11.98
CA GLU A 48 17.27 -5.46 -12.90
C GLU A 48 16.34 -5.13 -14.04
N PHE A 49 15.24 -4.42 -13.76
CA PHE A 49 14.30 -3.94 -14.78
C PHE A 49 14.93 -2.91 -15.72
N GLU A 50 15.75 -1.99 -15.20
CA GLU A 50 16.50 -1.03 -16.01
C GLU A 50 17.68 -1.66 -16.77
N ASN A 51 18.19 -2.81 -16.30
CA ASN A 51 19.33 -3.52 -16.87
C ASN A 51 18.97 -4.40 -18.08
N VAL A 52 18.09 -3.89 -18.94
CA VAL A 52 17.58 -4.59 -20.14
C VAL A 52 17.95 -3.82 -21.39
N LEU A 53 18.42 -4.52 -22.42
CA LEU A 53 18.81 -4.00 -23.73
C LEU A 53 18.16 -4.85 -24.83
N LEU A 54 17.51 -4.19 -25.78
CA LEU A 54 17.12 -4.81 -27.05
C LEU A 54 18.13 -4.38 -28.11
N SER A 55 18.94 -5.30 -28.63
CA SER A 55 19.91 -5.03 -29.69
C SER A 55 19.22 -4.88 -31.05
N LYS A 56 19.79 -4.05 -31.93
CA LYS A 56 19.29 -3.87 -33.31
C LYS A 56 19.36 -5.20 -34.06
N GLU A 57 20.40 -5.97 -33.82
CA GLU A 57 20.65 -7.28 -34.41
C GLU A 57 19.58 -8.30 -33.99
N SER A 58 19.24 -8.37 -32.70
CA SER A 58 18.17 -9.25 -32.19
C SER A 58 16.83 -8.92 -32.85
N LEU A 59 16.51 -7.62 -32.98
CA LEU A 59 15.28 -7.17 -33.62
C LEU A 59 15.22 -7.51 -35.12
N VAL A 60 16.33 -7.31 -35.86
CA VAL A 60 16.43 -7.65 -37.29
C VAL A 60 16.32 -9.16 -37.51
N GLN A 61 16.99 -9.98 -36.69
CA GLN A 61 16.89 -11.43 -36.76
C GLN A 61 15.46 -11.91 -36.53
N TYR A 62 14.78 -11.34 -35.54
CA TYR A 62 13.40 -11.67 -35.22
C TYR A 62 12.44 -11.37 -36.39
N TYR A 63 12.51 -10.17 -36.98
CA TYR A 63 11.67 -9.81 -38.13
C TYR A 63 11.99 -10.63 -39.39
N THR A 64 13.26 -11.00 -39.60
CA THR A 64 13.65 -11.85 -40.74
C THR A 64 12.96 -13.23 -40.70
N VAL A 65 12.71 -13.76 -39.51
CA VAL A 65 12.05 -15.06 -39.32
C VAL A 65 10.53 -14.95 -39.31
N LYS A 66 9.99 -13.85 -38.74
CA LYS A 66 8.55 -13.72 -38.47
C LYS A 66 7.76 -12.95 -39.52
N ASP A 67 8.41 -12.03 -40.23
CA ASP A 67 7.76 -11.16 -41.20
C ASP A 67 8.76 -10.72 -42.29
N ALA A 68 8.99 -11.61 -43.26
CA ALA A 68 9.92 -11.39 -44.37
C ALA A 68 9.49 -10.29 -45.35
N THR A 69 8.31 -9.69 -45.15
CA THR A 69 7.81 -8.56 -45.96
C THR A 69 8.37 -7.22 -45.50
N LYS A 70 8.86 -7.13 -44.26
CA LYS A 70 9.47 -5.92 -43.72
C LYS A 70 10.91 -5.77 -44.19
N SER A 71 11.21 -4.63 -44.80
CA SER A 71 12.59 -4.31 -45.19
C SER A 71 13.45 -4.00 -43.96
N VAL A 72 14.77 -4.08 -44.12
CA VAL A 72 15.74 -3.68 -43.08
C VAL A 72 15.52 -2.23 -42.64
N ASP A 73 15.11 -1.36 -43.58
CA ASP A 73 14.82 0.05 -43.31
C ASP A 73 13.57 0.24 -42.43
N ASP A 74 12.58 -0.66 -42.53
CA ASP A 74 11.38 -0.60 -41.70
C ASP A 74 11.65 -1.08 -40.28
N VAL A 75 12.52 -2.07 -40.11
CA VAL A 75 13.00 -2.51 -38.78
C VAL A 75 13.83 -1.39 -38.13
N GLU A 76 14.62 -0.66 -38.92
CA GLU A 76 15.40 0.47 -38.43
C GLU A 76 14.54 1.64 -37.93
N LYS A 77 13.39 1.91 -38.57
CA LYS A 77 12.41 2.88 -38.08
C LYS A 77 11.81 2.46 -36.73
N VAL A 78 11.49 1.17 -36.57
CA VAL A 78 10.96 0.63 -35.30
C VAL A 78 12.00 0.74 -34.19
N TYR A 79 13.25 0.36 -34.46
CA TYR A 79 14.34 0.49 -33.51
C TYR A 79 14.58 1.96 -33.12
N LYS A 80 14.58 2.87 -34.09
CA LYS A 80 14.75 4.30 -33.85
C LYS A 80 13.64 4.89 -32.98
N LYS A 81 12.38 4.50 -33.20
CA LYS A 81 11.25 4.89 -32.34
C LYS A 81 11.44 4.42 -30.90
N CYS A 82 11.96 3.20 -30.68
CA CYS A 82 12.29 2.74 -29.34
C CYS A 82 13.36 3.62 -28.68
N VAL A 83 14.45 3.91 -29.39
CA VAL A 83 15.55 4.75 -28.89
C VAL A 83 15.05 6.16 -28.53
N ASP A 84 14.23 6.77 -29.40
CA ASP A 84 13.72 8.13 -29.23
C ASP A 84 12.74 8.26 -28.04
N GLN A 85 12.15 7.15 -27.57
CA GLN A 85 11.21 7.12 -26.44
C GLN A 85 11.86 6.89 -25.07
N VAL A 86 13.15 6.52 -25.02
CA VAL A 86 13.88 6.36 -23.75
C VAL A 86 14.10 7.74 -23.13
N LYS A 87 13.32 8.07 -22.10
CA LYS A 87 13.44 9.33 -21.35
C LYS A 87 14.52 9.21 -20.28
N ASP A 88 15.76 9.50 -20.67
CA ASP A 88 16.89 9.85 -19.81
C ASP A 88 18.07 10.27 -20.68
N ASP A 89 19.11 10.92 -20.13
CA ASP A 89 20.38 11.09 -20.85
C ASP A 89 20.89 9.71 -21.27
N ASN A 90 20.55 9.30 -22.50
CA ASN A 90 20.88 8.05 -23.15
C ASN A 90 22.10 8.30 -24.06
N PRO A 91 23.32 8.44 -23.50
CA PRO A 91 24.51 8.82 -24.27
C PRO A 91 24.80 7.83 -25.40
N ASP A 92 24.43 6.57 -25.19
CA ASP A 92 24.68 5.46 -26.11
C ASP A 92 23.60 5.30 -27.20
N LYS A 93 22.48 6.03 -27.10
CA LYS A 93 21.31 5.95 -28.02
C LYS A 93 20.82 4.52 -28.25
N LEU A 94 20.59 3.80 -27.16
CA LEU A 94 20.15 2.40 -27.18
C LEU A 94 18.67 2.25 -26.78
N CYS A 95 18.03 1.17 -27.25
CA CYS A 95 16.68 0.75 -26.88
C CYS A 95 16.77 -0.10 -25.60
N VAL A 96 16.44 0.49 -24.44
CA VAL A 96 16.73 -0.07 -23.11
C VAL A 96 15.56 0.05 -22.14
N GLY A 97 15.64 -0.70 -21.02
CA GLY A 97 14.70 -0.65 -19.90
C GLY A 97 13.24 -0.93 -20.29
N GLY A 98 12.31 -0.24 -19.63
CA GLY A 98 10.86 -0.45 -19.84
C GLY A 98 10.39 -0.24 -21.28
N VAL A 99 11.02 0.66 -22.04
CA VAL A 99 10.66 0.90 -23.46
C VAL A 99 10.99 -0.32 -24.32
N ALA A 100 12.15 -0.96 -24.10
CA ALA A 100 12.53 -2.20 -24.76
C ALA A 100 11.56 -3.34 -24.41
N THR A 101 11.24 -3.50 -23.11
CA THR A 101 10.32 -4.54 -22.62
C THR A 101 8.91 -4.39 -23.22
N ASN A 102 8.41 -3.15 -23.31
CA ASN A 102 7.09 -2.86 -23.89
C ASN A 102 7.03 -3.13 -25.39
N LEU A 103 8.11 -2.82 -26.13
CA LEU A 103 8.22 -3.17 -27.54
C LEU A 103 8.16 -4.69 -27.74
N VAL A 104 8.92 -5.47 -26.96
CA VAL A 104 8.89 -6.94 -27.02
C VAL A 104 7.50 -7.49 -26.68
N LYS A 105 6.84 -6.94 -25.66
CA LYS A 105 5.47 -7.32 -25.28
C LYS A 105 4.46 -7.08 -26.42
N SER A 106 4.60 -5.94 -27.11
CA SER A 106 3.77 -5.59 -28.26
C SER A 106 3.99 -6.55 -29.44
N LEU A 107 5.24 -6.93 -29.70
CA LEU A 107 5.58 -7.92 -30.73
C LEU A 107 5.05 -9.32 -30.38
N LYS A 108 5.14 -9.72 -29.11
CA LYS A 108 4.58 -10.97 -28.60
C LYS A 108 3.06 -11.04 -28.75
N LYS A 109 2.36 -9.94 -28.49
CA LYS A 109 0.90 -9.84 -28.71
C LYS A 109 0.54 -10.00 -30.20
N LYS A 110 1.37 -9.49 -31.11
CA LYS A 110 1.12 -9.51 -32.55
C LYS A 110 1.49 -10.83 -33.24
N TYR A 111 2.63 -11.42 -32.89
CA TYR A 111 3.21 -12.57 -33.60
C TYR A 111 3.30 -13.85 -32.74
N GLY A 112 2.86 -13.81 -31.48
CA GLY A 112 2.82 -14.94 -30.53
C GLY A 112 4.10 -15.16 -29.71
N ASP A 113 5.23 -14.63 -30.15
CA ASP A 113 6.52 -14.61 -29.44
C ASP A 113 7.26 -13.28 -29.67
N GLY A 114 8.37 -12.99 -28.98
CA GLY A 114 9.08 -11.72 -29.08
C GLY A 114 10.60 -11.89 -29.23
N PRO A 115 11.33 -10.84 -29.65
CA PRO A 115 12.79 -10.87 -29.77
C PRO A 115 13.47 -11.02 -28.41
N THR A 116 14.68 -11.60 -28.41
CA THR A 116 15.46 -11.85 -27.20
C THR A 116 16.01 -10.54 -26.64
N LEU A 117 15.89 -10.37 -25.32
CA LEU A 117 16.46 -9.26 -24.56
C LEU A 117 17.81 -9.66 -23.96
N GLU A 118 18.76 -8.72 -23.95
CA GLU A 118 20.10 -8.87 -23.41
C GLU A 118 20.27 -8.01 -22.15
N LYS A 119 21.23 -8.33 -21.28
CA LYS A 119 21.56 -7.47 -20.12
C LYS A 119 22.46 -6.32 -20.57
N ARG A 120 22.10 -5.08 -20.23
CA ARG A 120 22.87 -3.87 -20.60
C ARG A 120 24.22 -3.81 -19.88
N PHE A 121 24.24 -4.23 -18.63
CA PHE A 121 25.39 -4.31 -17.74
C PHE A 121 25.52 -5.77 -17.30
N ALA A 122 26.58 -6.43 -17.80
CA ALA A 122 26.99 -7.74 -17.29
C ALA A 122 27.82 -7.54 -16.00
N PRO A 123 27.79 -8.50 -15.05
CA PRO A 123 28.73 -8.47 -13.94
C PRO A 123 30.15 -8.48 -14.50
N GLU A 124 31.02 -7.60 -14.03
CA GLU A 124 32.45 -7.73 -14.32
C GLU A 124 32.90 -9.09 -13.78
N VAL A 125 33.44 -9.93 -14.67
CA VAL A 125 34.18 -11.12 -14.24
C VAL A 125 35.41 -10.59 -13.52
N VAL A 126 35.37 -10.58 -12.19
CA VAL A 126 36.54 -10.31 -11.38
C VAL A 126 37.50 -11.47 -11.60
N ASP A 127 38.39 -11.32 -12.58
CA ASP A 127 39.60 -12.13 -12.66
C ASP A 127 40.33 -11.93 -11.34
N SER A 128 40.24 -12.93 -10.47
CA SER A 128 40.97 -12.98 -9.22
C SER A 128 42.46 -13.01 -9.54
N LYS A 129 43.06 -11.84 -9.68
CA LYS A 129 44.51 -11.69 -9.57
C LYS A 129 44.89 -12.10 -8.14
N PRO A 130 45.84 -13.02 -7.96
CA PRO A 130 46.28 -13.40 -6.64
C PRO A 130 46.96 -12.19 -5.99
N ASP A 131 46.50 -11.87 -4.79
CA ASP A 131 47.10 -10.86 -3.93
C ASP A 131 48.54 -11.29 -3.61
N ASP A 132 49.51 -10.49 -4.03
CA ASP A 132 50.93 -10.66 -3.71
C ASP A 132 51.13 -10.33 -2.22
N GLY A 133 50.90 -11.33 -1.37
CA GLY A 133 51.32 -11.33 0.03
C GLY A 133 52.83 -11.57 0.13
N ASP A 134 53.57 -10.51 0.41
CA ASP A 134 54.99 -10.54 0.76
C ASP A 134 55.25 -11.38 2.03
N GLY A 135 56.30 -12.22 1.95
CA GLY A 135 57.16 -12.55 3.08
C GLY A 135 56.74 -13.67 4.02
N GLY A 136 57.01 -14.94 3.66
CA GLY A 136 56.75 -16.06 4.56
C GLY A 136 57.35 -17.45 4.29
N GLY A 137 58.54 -17.56 3.71
CA GLY A 137 59.47 -18.66 4.03
C GLY A 137 59.14 -20.10 3.61
N SER A 138 59.37 -20.39 2.33
CA SER A 138 60.23 -21.48 1.83
C SER A 138 60.06 -22.95 2.28
N SER A 139 59.70 -23.76 1.27
CA SER A 139 60.43 -24.95 0.81
C SER A 139 59.99 -26.37 1.24
N ASN A 140 59.24 -26.96 0.30
CA ASN A 140 59.58 -28.16 -0.50
C ASN A 140 59.13 -29.57 -0.08
N ASN A 141 58.15 -30.02 -0.87
CA ASN A 141 58.11 -31.25 -1.67
C ASN A 141 58.05 -32.61 -0.95
N LYS A 142 56.93 -33.31 -1.13
CA LYS A 142 56.82 -34.38 -2.15
C LYS A 142 55.40 -34.93 -2.29
N GLN A 143 54.99 -35.03 -3.56
CA GLN A 143 54.06 -35.97 -4.19
C GLN A 143 53.54 -37.12 -3.31
N GLN A 144 52.22 -37.32 -3.29
CA GLN A 144 51.55 -38.45 -3.98
C GLN A 144 50.03 -38.46 -3.74
N GLN A 145 49.31 -38.57 -4.86
CA GLN A 145 48.07 -39.33 -5.06
C GLN A 145 47.14 -39.58 -3.86
N GLN A 146 45.93 -39.01 -3.94
CA GLN A 146 44.72 -39.83 -3.83
C GLN A 146 43.53 -39.15 -4.52
N GLN A 147 43.23 -39.64 -5.73
CA GLN A 147 41.90 -39.60 -6.29
C GLN A 147 41.02 -40.55 -5.49
N GLN A 148 39.91 -40.07 -4.94
CA GLN A 148 38.73 -40.91 -4.74
C GLN A 148 37.52 -40.23 -5.36
N GLN A 149 37.23 -40.68 -6.58
CA GLN A 149 35.89 -40.70 -7.15
C GLN A 149 34.94 -41.43 -6.18
N ARG A 150 33.75 -40.88 -5.94
CA ARG A 150 32.59 -41.68 -5.61
C ARG A 150 31.45 -41.32 -6.55
N GLN A 151 30.90 -42.38 -7.12
CA GLN A 151 30.18 -42.46 -8.38
C GLN A 151 28.70 -42.09 -8.24
N LYS A 152 28.10 -41.65 -9.35
CA LYS A 152 26.66 -41.79 -9.62
C LYS A 152 26.27 -43.28 -9.59
N PRO A 153 25.14 -43.67 -8.98
CA PRO A 153 24.65 -45.04 -9.11
C PRO A 153 23.85 -45.18 -10.41
N THR A 154 24.34 -46.03 -11.31
CA THR A 154 23.56 -46.64 -12.39
C THR A 154 22.68 -47.75 -11.85
N GLN A 155 21.44 -47.78 -12.32
CA GLN A 155 20.44 -48.82 -12.07
C GLN A 155 20.96 -50.23 -12.33
N SER A 156 20.76 -51.13 -11.37
CA SER A 156 20.57 -52.54 -11.64
C SER A 156 19.36 -53.05 -10.84
N SER A 157 18.51 -53.74 -11.58
CA SER A 157 17.26 -54.37 -11.16
C SER A 157 17.48 -55.51 -10.15
N GLY A 158 16.72 -55.50 -9.05
CA GLY A 158 16.54 -56.71 -8.23
C GLY A 158 16.14 -56.48 -6.77
N GLY A 159 14.85 -56.23 -6.50
CA GLY A 159 14.14 -56.74 -5.32
C GLY A 159 14.37 -56.10 -3.93
N GLY A 160 13.55 -55.09 -3.59
CA GLY A 160 12.83 -54.97 -2.31
C GLY A 160 13.58 -54.73 -0.99
N LYS A 161 13.59 -53.48 -0.50
CA LYS A 161 12.86 -53.01 0.71
C LYS A 161 13.25 -51.55 1.02
N SER A 162 12.24 -50.76 1.34
CA SER A 162 12.27 -49.33 1.68
C SER A 162 13.15 -49.03 2.90
N ASP A 163 14.00 -48.00 2.80
CA ASP A 163 14.65 -47.35 3.94
C ASP A 163 13.69 -46.34 4.60
N GLN A 164 12.48 -46.80 4.92
CA GLN A 164 11.58 -46.13 5.84
C GLN A 164 11.77 -46.79 7.20
N PRO A 165 11.89 -46.02 8.30
CA PRO A 165 11.92 -46.61 9.63
C PRO A 165 10.68 -47.49 9.80
N ASN A 166 10.86 -48.75 10.20
CA ASN A 166 9.75 -49.67 10.39
C ASN A 166 8.92 -49.18 11.59
N LEU A 167 7.88 -48.38 11.33
CA LEU A 167 6.96 -47.85 12.35
C LEU A 167 6.31 -48.96 13.21
N HIS A 168 6.24 -50.20 12.70
CA HIS A 168 5.72 -51.35 13.44
C HIS A 168 6.62 -51.89 14.57
N LEU A 169 7.89 -51.46 14.63
CA LEU A 169 8.85 -51.87 15.66
C LEU A 169 9.35 -50.67 16.48
N ALA A 170 8.84 -49.47 16.23
CA ALA A 170 9.21 -48.25 16.94
C ALA A 170 8.56 -48.21 18.32
N THR A 171 9.30 -47.71 19.33
CA THR A 171 8.73 -47.48 20.65
C THR A 171 7.77 -46.28 20.61
N LYS A 172 6.91 -46.16 21.62
CA LYS A 172 5.96 -45.05 21.73
C LYS A 172 6.67 -43.69 21.70
N GLU A 173 7.84 -43.58 22.35
CA GLU A 173 8.62 -42.33 22.35
C GLU A 173 9.16 -41.99 20.96
N GLN A 174 9.58 -42.99 20.19
CA GLN A 174 10.10 -42.78 18.83
C GLN A 174 9.01 -42.37 17.84
N LEU A 175 7.79 -42.91 18.01
CA LEU A 175 6.64 -42.50 17.21
C LEU A 175 6.19 -41.06 17.52
N LEU A 176 6.22 -40.66 18.79
CA LEU A 176 5.88 -39.29 19.19
C LEU A 176 6.91 -38.28 18.67
N ALA A 177 8.20 -38.59 18.77
CA ALA A 177 9.26 -37.73 18.24
C ALA A 177 9.20 -37.58 16.70
N GLU A 178 8.80 -38.63 15.97
CA GLU A 178 8.61 -38.57 14.52
C GLU A 178 7.35 -37.77 14.14
N ILE A 179 6.28 -37.81 14.94
CA ILE A 179 5.10 -36.97 14.75
C ILE A 179 5.45 -35.50 14.99
N GLU A 180 6.14 -35.20 16.09
CA GLU A 180 6.56 -33.84 16.46
C GLU A 180 7.48 -33.25 15.38
N ARG A 181 8.46 -34.02 14.91
CA ARG A 181 9.33 -33.60 13.80
C ARG A 181 8.56 -33.30 12.51
N ARG A 182 7.50 -34.05 12.21
CA ARG A 182 6.68 -33.81 11.01
C ARG A 182 5.80 -32.58 11.17
N LEU A 183 5.26 -32.36 12.35
CA LEU A 183 4.50 -31.14 12.66
C LEU A 183 5.39 -29.90 12.63
N ASP A 184 6.63 -30.00 13.12
CA ASP A 184 7.61 -28.93 13.01
C ASP A 184 7.99 -28.67 11.54
N ALA A 185 8.27 -29.71 10.75
CA ALA A 185 8.57 -29.55 9.33
C ALA A 185 7.38 -28.99 8.52
N GLU A 186 6.15 -29.33 8.90
CA GLU A 186 4.92 -28.83 8.26
C GLU A 186 4.65 -27.37 8.67
N ARG A 187 5.00 -26.99 9.91
CA ARG A 187 4.97 -25.60 10.38
C ARG A 187 6.06 -24.75 9.72
N ASP A 188 7.28 -25.27 9.62
CA ASP A 188 8.39 -24.58 8.97
C ASP A 188 8.12 -24.41 7.47
N ALA A 189 7.52 -25.41 6.81
CA ALA A 189 7.10 -25.30 5.41
C ALA A 189 5.94 -24.30 5.20
N GLN A 190 5.00 -24.19 6.14
CA GLN A 190 3.96 -23.16 6.10
C GLN A 190 4.52 -21.75 6.29
N VAL A 191 5.54 -21.59 7.15
CA VAL A 191 6.22 -20.31 7.34
C VAL A 191 7.06 -19.95 6.11
N GLU A 192 7.76 -20.91 5.49
CA GLU A 192 8.50 -20.65 4.25
C GLU A 192 7.55 -20.34 3.07
N GLU A 193 6.37 -20.99 2.96
CA GLU A 193 5.36 -20.64 1.94
C GLU A 193 4.71 -19.25 2.21
N GLU A 194 4.49 -18.86 3.47
CA GLU A 194 3.97 -17.53 3.83
C GLU A 194 5.02 -16.41 3.63
N GLU A 195 6.32 -16.69 3.80
CA GLU A 195 7.41 -15.71 3.58
C GLU A 195 7.79 -15.57 2.09
N ASP A 196 7.71 -16.62 1.28
CA ASP A 196 8.02 -16.56 -0.16
C ASP A 196 6.88 -15.95 -1.01
N ASP A 197 5.61 -16.05 -0.59
CA ASP A 197 4.47 -15.51 -1.35
C ASP A 197 4.26 -13.99 -1.16
N ASP A 198 4.68 -13.41 -0.03
CA ASP A 198 4.46 -11.98 0.27
C ASP A 198 5.50 -11.04 -0.38
N ASP A 199 6.74 -11.48 -0.57
CA ASP A 199 7.84 -10.62 -1.06
C ASP A 199 7.90 -10.49 -2.61
N ASP A 200 7.49 -11.53 -3.36
CA ASP A 200 7.49 -11.50 -4.84
C ASP A 200 6.22 -10.83 -5.42
N ALA A 201 5.11 -10.83 -4.69
CA ALA A 201 3.82 -10.28 -5.14
C ALA A 201 3.78 -8.74 -5.15
N GLU A 202 4.54 -8.05 -4.29
CA GLU A 202 4.56 -6.57 -4.26
C GLU A 202 5.25 -5.96 -5.50
N PHE A 203 6.12 -6.70 -6.19
CA PHE A 203 6.88 -6.18 -7.33
C PHE A 203 6.13 -6.19 -8.66
N GLU A 204 5.19 -7.12 -8.88
CA GLU A 204 4.51 -7.27 -10.17
C GLU A 204 3.45 -6.18 -10.43
N HIS A 205 3.00 -5.49 -9.37
CA HIS A 205 1.92 -4.49 -9.43
C HIS A 205 2.39 -3.05 -9.17
N SER A 206 3.69 -2.81 -9.24
CA SER A 206 4.28 -1.48 -9.17
C SER A 206 3.88 -0.63 -10.38
N TRP A 207 3.51 0.64 -10.14
CA TRP A 207 3.23 1.57 -11.21
C TRP A 207 4.49 1.86 -12.04
N THR A 208 4.31 2.04 -13.34
CA THR A 208 5.36 2.46 -14.25
C THR A 208 4.85 3.56 -15.17
N ALA A 209 5.70 4.53 -15.48
CA ALA A 209 5.32 5.67 -16.29
C ALA A 209 4.88 5.24 -17.70
N SER A 210 3.63 5.56 -18.05
CA SER A 210 3.08 5.41 -19.39
C SER A 210 3.44 6.61 -20.29
N PRO A 211 3.57 6.43 -21.61
CA PRO A 211 3.66 7.55 -22.55
C PRO A 211 2.34 8.32 -22.68
N PHE A 212 1.22 7.75 -22.23
CA PHE A 212 -0.09 8.38 -22.18
C PHE A 212 -0.44 8.79 -20.74
N PRO A 213 -1.24 9.84 -20.54
CA PRO A 213 -1.73 10.19 -19.22
C PRO A 213 -2.59 9.07 -18.64
N GLU A 214 -2.48 8.87 -17.33
CA GLU A 214 -3.35 7.94 -16.60
C GLU A 214 -4.81 8.41 -16.68
N ARG A 215 -5.74 7.46 -16.80
CA ARG A 215 -7.17 7.82 -16.83
C ARG A 215 -7.62 8.35 -15.48
N VAL A 216 -7.22 7.65 -14.41
CA VAL A 216 -7.56 8.03 -13.04
C VAL A 216 -6.42 7.70 -12.08
N THR A 217 -6.03 8.70 -11.29
CA THR A 217 -5.08 8.55 -10.19
C THR A 217 -5.79 8.70 -8.85
N ILE A 218 -5.62 7.72 -7.98
CA ILE A 218 -6.24 7.65 -6.66
C ILE A 218 -5.15 7.96 -5.62
N ILE A 219 -5.39 8.94 -4.76
CA ILE A 219 -4.42 9.38 -3.75
C ILE A 219 -4.90 8.88 -2.39
N GLY A 220 -4.24 7.84 -1.87
CA GLY A 220 -4.53 7.22 -0.58
C GLY A 220 -4.88 5.72 -0.68
N GLY A 221 -4.28 4.93 0.21
CA GLY A 221 -4.39 3.46 0.24
C GLY A 221 -5.30 2.92 1.34
N GLY A 222 -6.22 3.74 1.86
CA GLY A 222 -7.24 3.30 2.83
C GLY A 222 -8.47 2.66 2.18
N PRO A 223 -9.51 2.29 2.96
CA PRO A 223 -10.70 1.63 2.43
C PRO A 223 -11.42 2.40 1.31
N ALA A 224 -11.45 3.73 1.38
CA ALA A 224 -12.03 4.58 0.33
C ALA A 224 -11.24 4.48 -0.98
N GLY A 225 -9.91 4.61 -0.91
CA GLY A 225 -9.05 4.56 -2.09
C GLY A 225 -9.02 3.18 -2.74
N LEU A 226 -8.92 2.12 -1.94
CA LEU A 226 -8.95 0.75 -2.44
C LEU A 226 -10.31 0.38 -3.04
N SER A 227 -11.41 0.81 -2.43
CA SER A 227 -12.73 0.61 -3.04
C SER A 227 -12.88 1.39 -4.36
N ALA A 228 -12.40 2.63 -4.42
CA ALA A 228 -12.37 3.38 -5.67
C ALA A 228 -11.54 2.66 -6.75
N ALA A 229 -10.38 2.09 -6.38
CA ALA A 229 -9.52 1.36 -7.29
C ALA A 229 -10.22 0.12 -7.87
N ILE A 230 -10.87 -0.69 -7.02
CA ILE A 230 -11.62 -1.88 -7.47
C ILE A 230 -12.68 -1.49 -8.52
N TYR A 231 -13.46 -0.44 -8.26
CA TYR A 231 -14.51 -0.02 -9.19
C TYR A 231 -13.95 0.57 -10.49
N ALA A 232 -12.92 1.41 -10.40
CA ALA A 232 -12.28 2.00 -11.57
C ALA A 232 -11.59 0.95 -12.44
N ALA A 233 -10.90 -0.02 -11.82
CA ALA A 233 -10.25 -1.13 -12.51
C ALA A 233 -11.26 -2.00 -13.26
N ARG A 234 -12.38 -2.34 -12.62
CA ARG A 234 -13.48 -3.10 -13.24
C ARG A 234 -14.18 -2.35 -14.36
N ALA A 235 -14.13 -1.02 -14.36
CA ALA A 235 -14.59 -0.18 -15.47
C ALA A 235 -13.56 -0.04 -16.61
N GLY A 236 -12.43 -0.75 -16.54
CA GLY A 236 -11.37 -0.70 -17.56
C GLY A 236 -10.53 0.58 -17.52
N LEU A 237 -10.56 1.33 -16.42
CA LEU A 237 -9.81 2.60 -16.31
C LEU A 237 -8.33 2.44 -15.93
N LYS A 238 -7.86 1.20 -15.65
CA LYS A 238 -6.47 0.90 -15.25
C LYS A 238 -5.94 1.89 -14.18
N PRO A 239 -6.58 1.99 -12.99
CA PRO A 239 -6.26 3.01 -12.01
C PRO A 239 -4.85 2.86 -11.41
N VAL A 240 -4.27 4.00 -11.03
CA VAL A 240 -3.03 4.07 -10.25
C VAL A 240 -3.33 4.55 -8.85
N VAL A 241 -2.98 3.78 -7.82
CA VAL A 241 -3.10 4.18 -6.41
C VAL A 241 -1.75 4.69 -5.92
N VAL A 242 -1.68 5.95 -5.51
CA VAL A 242 -0.50 6.56 -4.90
C VAL A 242 -0.69 6.60 -3.39
N ALA A 243 0.09 5.82 -2.67
CA ALA A 243 0.03 5.75 -1.21
C ALA A 243 1.34 5.21 -0.61
N PRO A 244 1.70 5.60 0.62
CA PRO A 244 2.75 4.91 1.36
C PRO A 244 2.46 3.41 1.51
N PRO A 245 3.50 2.55 1.65
CA PRO A 245 3.33 1.10 1.82
C PRO A 245 2.34 0.73 2.92
N MET A 246 2.42 1.42 4.07
CA MET A 246 1.54 1.25 5.24
C MET A 246 0.35 2.23 5.24
N GLY A 247 -0.40 2.31 4.14
CA GLY A 247 -1.50 3.26 3.98
C GLY A 247 -2.77 2.94 4.78
N GLY A 248 -3.41 3.96 5.35
CA GLY A 248 -4.75 3.89 5.94
C GLY A 248 -4.77 3.66 7.46
N GLN A 249 -5.73 4.29 8.15
CA GLN A 249 -5.81 4.26 9.63
C GLN A 249 -6.01 2.84 10.20
N LEU A 250 -6.61 1.94 9.43
CA LEU A 250 -6.79 0.54 9.85
C LEU A 250 -5.46 -0.22 10.01
N GLN A 251 -4.38 0.18 9.32
CA GLN A 251 -3.06 -0.45 9.48
C GLN A 251 -2.52 -0.34 10.91
N GLY A 252 -2.90 0.73 11.64
CA GLY A 252 -2.52 0.91 13.04
C GLY A 252 -3.41 0.15 14.03
N LYS A 253 -4.45 -0.56 13.58
CA LYS A 253 -5.39 -1.29 14.45
C LYS A 253 -5.01 -2.77 14.52
N GLY A 254 -4.20 -3.11 15.53
CA GLY A 254 -3.84 -4.50 15.85
C GLY A 254 -4.96 -5.32 16.53
N VAL A 255 -6.16 -4.77 16.66
CA VAL A 255 -7.35 -5.46 17.18
C VAL A 255 -8.32 -5.78 16.05
N ASP A 256 -9.21 -6.74 16.30
CA ASP A 256 -10.22 -7.17 15.34
C ASP A 256 -11.20 -6.04 14.96
N VAL A 257 -11.52 -5.99 13.66
CA VAL A 257 -12.52 -5.10 13.09
C VAL A 257 -13.86 -5.82 13.08
N GLU A 258 -14.71 -5.55 14.06
CA GLU A 258 -16.01 -6.24 14.23
C GLU A 258 -17.18 -5.57 13.49
N ASN A 259 -16.98 -4.35 12.98
CA ASN A 259 -18.05 -3.52 12.42
C ASN A 259 -17.97 -3.30 10.91
N TYR A 260 -17.13 -4.08 10.21
CA TYR A 260 -17.09 -4.12 8.75
C TYR A 260 -17.90 -5.33 8.25
N PRO A 261 -19.06 -5.13 7.60
CA PRO A 261 -19.96 -6.22 7.25
C PRO A 261 -19.32 -7.18 6.25
N GLY A 262 -19.48 -8.48 6.50
CA GLY A 262 -18.94 -9.55 5.65
C GLY A 262 -17.54 -10.04 6.05
N LEU A 263 -16.90 -9.40 7.03
CA LEU A 263 -15.65 -9.85 7.63
C LEU A 263 -15.89 -10.23 9.09
N PHE A 264 -15.21 -11.28 9.57
CA PHE A 264 -15.30 -11.77 10.95
C PHE A 264 -13.90 -12.10 11.46
N ASN A 265 -13.55 -11.64 12.66
CA ASN A 265 -12.25 -11.89 13.31
C ASN A 265 -11.05 -11.54 12.41
N VAL A 266 -11.12 -10.37 11.76
CA VAL A 266 -10.06 -9.87 10.87
C VAL A 266 -9.51 -8.58 11.46
N THR A 267 -8.18 -8.50 11.58
CA THR A 267 -7.49 -7.31 12.07
C THR A 267 -7.53 -6.17 11.05
N GLY A 268 -7.30 -4.94 11.48
CA GLY A 268 -7.25 -3.78 10.58
C GLY A 268 -6.28 -3.93 9.40
N PRO A 269 -5.02 -4.37 9.61
CA PRO A 269 -4.08 -4.67 8.52
C PRO A 269 -4.61 -5.70 7.53
N ALA A 270 -5.19 -6.81 8.02
CA ALA A 270 -5.71 -7.87 7.17
C ALA A 270 -6.88 -7.39 6.30
N VAL A 271 -7.76 -6.50 6.81
CA VAL A 271 -8.80 -5.86 5.98
C VAL A 271 -8.18 -5.08 4.81
N ILE A 272 -7.12 -4.30 5.07
CA ILE A 272 -6.46 -3.50 4.03
C ILE A 272 -5.75 -4.40 3.01
N SER A 273 -5.06 -5.45 3.46
CA SER A 273 -4.40 -6.42 2.57
C SER A 273 -5.41 -7.11 1.64
N LEU A 274 -6.55 -7.58 2.17
CA LEU A 274 -7.61 -8.18 1.37
C LEU A 274 -8.16 -7.21 0.31
N MET A 275 -8.40 -5.95 0.68
CA MET A 275 -8.87 -4.93 -0.27
C MET A 275 -7.81 -4.58 -1.33
N ARG A 276 -6.53 -4.56 -0.95
CA ARG A 276 -5.42 -4.32 -1.88
C ARG A 276 -5.30 -5.46 -2.88
N GLN A 277 -5.29 -6.71 -2.40
CA GLN A 277 -5.25 -7.89 -3.25
C GLN A 277 -6.42 -7.90 -4.25
N GLN A 278 -7.63 -7.58 -3.80
CA GLN A 278 -8.78 -7.47 -4.69
C GLN A 278 -8.59 -6.37 -5.77
N ALA A 279 -8.01 -5.22 -5.43
CA ALA A 279 -7.74 -4.16 -6.40
C ALA A 279 -6.69 -4.60 -7.44
N ILE A 280 -5.66 -5.30 -6.98
CA ILE A 280 -4.59 -5.89 -7.80
C ILE A 280 -5.16 -6.88 -8.82
N GLU A 281 -6.04 -7.79 -8.39
CA GLU A 281 -6.65 -8.80 -9.27
C GLU A 281 -7.41 -8.19 -10.47
N PHE A 282 -7.95 -6.98 -10.32
CA PHE A 282 -8.63 -6.25 -11.40
C PHE A 282 -7.71 -5.35 -12.24
N GLY A 283 -6.39 -5.34 -11.96
CA GLY A 283 -5.40 -4.59 -12.75
C GLY A 283 -5.10 -3.19 -12.22
N THR A 284 -5.31 -2.94 -10.92
CA THR A 284 -4.83 -1.70 -10.27
C THR A 284 -3.31 -1.77 -10.12
N THR A 285 -2.62 -0.65 -10.34
CA THR A 285 -1.19 -0.51 -10.04
C THR A 285 -0.98 0.43 -8.85
N PHE A 286 0.14 0.25 -8.15
CA PHE A 286 0.45 0.99 -6.92
C PHE A 286 1.78 1.73 -7.05
N GLU A 287 1.78 3.00 -6.66
CA GLU A 287 2.98 3.80 -6.48
C GLU A 287 3.18 4.06 -4.98
N ALA A 288 4.25 3.50 -4.43
CA ALA A 288 4.58 3.50 -3.00
C ALA A 288 5.13 4.85 -2.51
N GLU A 289 4.39 5.93 -2.76
CA GLU A 289 4.85 7.31 -2.59
C GLU A 289 3.83 8.22 -1.92
N THR A 290 4.28 9.42 -1.55
CA THR A 290 3.42 10.47 -0.99
C THR A 290 3.26 11.59 -2.00
N VAL A 291 2.02 11.99 -2.26
CA VAL A 291 1.71 13.17 -3.07
C VAL A 291 2.04 14.44 -2.29
N ILE A 292 2.81 15.33 -2.91
CA ILE A 292 3.22 16.61 -2.33
C ILE A 292 2.45 17.80 -2.91
N ALA A 293 2.01 17.71 -4.16
CA ALA A 293 1.30 18.78 -4.85
C ALA A 293 0.54 18.27 -6.07
N ILE A 294 -0.50 19.00 -6.47
CA ILE A 294 -1.22 18.78 -7.73
C ILE A 294 -1.16 20.06 -8.55
N ASP A 295 -0.68 19.96 -9.79
CA ASP A 295 -0.83 21.03 -10.79
C ASP A 295 -2.09 20.78 -11.62
N ALA A 296 -3.09 21.63 -11.44
CA ALA A 296 -4.38 21.57 -12.12
C ALA A 296 -4.66 22.81 -12.98
N ASN A 297 -3.62 23.49 -13.45
CA ASN A 297 -3.73 24.67 -14.32
C ASN A 297 -3.96 24.30 -15.79
N SER A 298 -3.55 23.10 -16.20
CA SER A 298 -3.75 22.55 -17.53
C SER A 298 -4.21 21.09 -17.44
N ARG A 299 -4.71 20.54 -18.54
CA ARG A 299 -4.94 19.10 -18.69
C ARG A 299 -3.87 18.48 -19.62
N PRO A 300 -3.46 17.23 -19.37
CA PRO A 300 -3.74 16.41 -18.17
C PRO A 300 -3.20 17.07 -16.89
N PHE A 301 -3.82 16.75 -15.75
CA PHE A 301 -3.32 17.18 -14.44
C PHE A 301 -1.97 16.52 -14.16
N LYS A 302 -1.16 17.16 -13.30
CA LYS A 302 0.12 16.60 -12.87
C LYS A 302 0.14 16.39 -11.37
N VAL A 303 0.16 15.13 -10.94
CA VAL A 303 0.32 14.73 -9.55
C VAL A 303 1.82 14.60 -9.27
N LYS A 304 2.35 15.47 -8.42
CA LYS A 304 3.75 15.44 -8.01
C LYS A 304 3.87 14.63 -6.73
N THR A 305 4.71 13.61 -6.76
CA THR A 305 5.07 12.80 -5.61
C THR A 305 6.46 13.19 -5.10
N ASN A 306 7.00 12.46 -4.13
CA ASN A 306 8.35 12.71 -3.61
C ASN A 306 9.44 12.42 -4.65
N SER A 307 9.24 11.52 -5.62
CA SER A 307 10.24 11.22 -6.66
C SER A 307 9.74 11.35 -8.10
N SER A 308 8.42 11.28 -8.32
CA SER A 308 7.82 11.12 -9.65
C SER A 308 6.77 12.19 -9.97
N ILE A 309 6.40 12.26 -11.24
CA ILE A 309 5.27 13.08 -11.71
C ILE A 309 4.36 12.17 -12.53
N ILE A 310 3.12 12.05 -12.10
CA ILE A 310 2.08 11.28 -12.78
C ILE A 310 1.17 12.26 -13.52
N GLU A 311 1.07 12.12 -14.84
CA GLU A 311 0.10 12.86 -15.64
C GLU A 311 -1.22 12.09 -15.66
N THR A 312 -2.35 12.75 -15.39
CA THR A 312 -3.64 12.07 -15.22
C THR A 312 -4.83 12.95 -15.60
N HIS A 313 -5.92 12.34 -16.08
CA HIS A 313 -7.15 13.06 -16.45
C HIS A 313 -8.07 13.33 -15.25
N ALA A 314 -8.20 12.36 -14.36
CA ALA A 314 -9.04 12.43 -13.17
C ALA A 314 -8.25 12.08 -11.89
N ILE A 315 -8.58 12.75 -10.79
CA ILE A 315 -7.97 12.50 -9.48
C ILE A 315 -9.06 12.16 -8.47
N ILE A 316 -8.89 11.06 -7.75
CA ILE A 316 -9.72 10.72 -6.58
C ILE A 316 -8.88 10.90 -5.33
N VAL A 317 -9.25 11.88 -4.49
CA VAL A 317 -8.61 12.13 -3.20
C VAL A 317 -9.27 11.24 -2.14
N ALA A 318 -8.49 10.31 -1.60
CA ALA A 318 -8.88 9.37 -0.56
C ALA A 318 -7.86 9.35 0.60
N THR A 319 -7.28 10.50 0.92
CA THR A 319 -6.16 10.64 1.88
C THR A 319 -6.58 10.55 3.35
N GLY A 320 -7.88 10.45 3.63
CA GLY A 320 -8.43 10.23 4.96
C GLY A 320 -8.19 11.39 5.93
N ALA A 321 -8.27 11.06 7.22
CA ALA A 321 -7.99 11.96 8.32
C ALA A 321 -7.31 11.19 9.47
N GLU A 322 -6.46 11.87 10.22
CA GLU A 322 -5.78 11.30 11.39
C GLU A 322 -6.48 11.73 12.68
N SER A 323 -6.59 10.82 13.65
CA SER A 323 -7.05 11.18 14.99
C SER A 323 -6.02 12.09 15.67
N ASN A 324 -6.50 13.16 16.30
CA ASN A 324 -5.65 14.03 17.11
C ASN A 324 -5.39 13.38 18.47
N TRP A 325 -4.12 13.35 18.88
CA TRP A 325 -3.66 12.76 20.13
C TRP A 325 -3.10 13.83 21.08
N LEU A 326 -3.06 13.55 22.38
CA LEU A 326 -2.57 14.48 23.39
C LEU A 326 -1.03 14.46 23.51
N ASN A 327 -0.41 13.35 23.12
CA ASN A 327 1.02 13.05 23.26
C ASN A 327 1.50 13.15 24.72
N VAL A 328 0.69 12.61 25.63
CA VAL A 328 1.03 12.50 27.06
C VAL A 328 1.71 11.16 27.36
N PRO A 329 2.56 11.07 28.39
CA PRO A 329 3.15 9.79 28.81
C PRO A 329 2.08 8.70 29.00
N GLY A 330 2.38 7.49 28.52
CA GLY A 330 1.49 6.33 28.57
C GLY A 330 0.43 6.28 27.45
N GLU A 331 0.12 7.40 26.78
CA GLU A 331 -0.92 7.40 25.73
C GLU A 331 -0.55 6.50 24.56
N TYR A 332 0.71 6.55 24.10
CA TYR A 332 1.17 5.76 22.95
C TYR A 332 1.30 4.28 23.30
N GLU A 333 1.88 3.96 24.45
CA GLU A 333 2.16 2.59 24.89
C GLU A 333 0.91 1.77 25.18
N MET A 334 -0.24 2.42 25.43
CA MET A 334 -1.51 1.76 25.74
C MET A 334 -2.56 1.88 24.63
N ARG A 335 -2.18 2.33 23.42
CA ARG A 335 -3.08 2.27 22.26
C ARG A 335 -3.45 0.82 21.98
N GLY A 336 -4.74 0.53 21.86
CA GLY A 336 -5.26 -0.85 21.78
C GLY A 336 -5.32 -1.59 23.12
N GLY A 337 -4.56 -1.16 24.14
CA GLY A 337 -4.60 -1.66 25.51
C GLY A 337 -5.54 -0.87 26.45
N GLY A 338 -6.49 -0.08 25.93
CA GLY A 338 -7.33 0.80 26.74
C GLY A 338 -7.30 2.26 26.33
N VAL A 339 -6.30 2.69 25.55
CA VAL A 339 -6.32 4.00 24.90
C VAL A 339 -6.90 3.85 23.50
N SER A 340 -7.95 4.63 23.21
CA SER A 340 -8.65 4.62 21.92
C SER A 340 -9.01 6.04 21.47
N SER A 341 -9.15 6.24 20.17
CA SER A 341 -9.72 7.46 19.58
C SER A 341 -11.12 7.25 18.97
N CYS A 342 -11.70 6.05 19.13
CA CYS A 342 -12.98 5.67 18.50
C CYS A 342 -13.88 4.91 19.48
N ALA A 343 -14.82 5.63 20.12
CA ALA A 343 -15.78 5.02 21.03
C ALA A 343 -16.72 4.02 20.34
N THR A 344 -17.08 4.26 19.08
CA THR A 344 -17.96 3.35 18.32
C THR A 344 -17.26 2.05 17.93
N CYS A 345 -15.93 2.05 17.85
CA CYS A 345 -15.14 0.88 17.54
C CYS A 345 -14.97 0.02 18.80
N ASP A 346 -14.47 0.63 19.88
CA ASP A 346 -13.93 -0.15 21.01
C ASP A 346 -14.83 -0.11 22.25
N GLY A 347 -15.85 0.77 22.27
CA GLY A 347 -16.70 0.99 23.44
C GLY A 347 -17.50 -0.24 23.89
N HIS A 348 -17.73 -1.21 23.01
CA HIS A 348 -18.36 -2.48 23.38
C HIS A 348 -17.48 -3.31 24.34
N MET A 349 -16.16 -3.25 24.18
CA MET A 349 -15.19 -4.02 24.98
C MET A 349 -15.18 -3.57 26.46
N TYR A 350 -15.62 -2.35 26.75
CA TYR A 350 -15.61 -1.74 28.08
C TYR A 350 -16.99 -1.73 28.75
N ARG A 351 -17.77 -2.80 28.53
CA ARG A 351 -19.06 -2.99 29.19
C ARG A 351 -18.89 -3.19 30.70
N GLY A 352 -19.62 -2.42 31.50
CA GLY A 352 -19.53 -2.47 32.97
C GLY A 352 -18.19 -2.00 33.52
N LYS A 353 -17.46 -1.17 32.76
CA LYS A 353 -16.15 -0.62 33.14
C LYS A 353 -16.21 0.89 33.37
N HIS A 354 -15.19 1.44 34.02
CA HIS A 354 -15.04 2.89 34.20
C HIS A 354 -14.16 3.46 33.08
N VAL A 355 -14.69 4.41 32.31
CA VAL A 355 -13.99 4.95 31.14
C VAL A 355 -13.84 6.47 31.21
N LEU A 356 -12.73 6.98 30.69
CA LEU A 356 -12.47 8.41 30.56
C LEU A 356 -12.69 8.85 29.12
N VAL A 357 -13.25 10.03 28.91
CA VAL A 357 -13.36 10.68 27.60
C VAL A 357 -12.69 12.04 27.66
N VAL A 358 -11.67 12.28 26.85
CA VAL A 358 -10.97 13.56 26.79
C VAL A 358 -11.47 14.37 25.61
N GLY A 359 -12.09 15.52 25.86
CA GLY A 359 -12.58 16.39 24.80
C GLY A 359 -13.69 17.33 25.23
N GLY A 360 -14.27 18.05 24.26
CA GLY A 360 -15.39 18.96 24.54
C GLY A 360 -16.04 19.58 23.31
N GLY A 361 -15.82 18.99 22.14
CA GLY A 361 -16.62 19.24 20.93
C GLY A 361 -17.72 18.19 20.80
N ASP A 362 -18.47 18.22 19.70
CA ASP A 362 -19.56 17.27 19.47
C ASP A 362 -19.09 15.81 19.50
N THR A 363 -17.94 15.50 18.89
CA THR A 363 -17.35 14.14 18.93
C THR A 363 -17.18 13.61 20.36
N ALA A 364 -16.69 14.43 21.30
CA ALA A 364 -16.53 14.00 22.68
C ALA A 364 -17.88 13.75 23.39
N MET A 365 -18.92 14.53 23.03
CA MET A 365 -20.24 14.35 23.62
C MET A 365 -20.93 13.10 23.06
N GLU A 366 -20.81 12.87 21.75
CA GLU A 366 -21.32 11.67 21.08
C GLU A 366 -20.64 10.41 21.62
N ASP A 367 -19.31 10.41 21.70
CA ASP A 367 -18.53 9.29 22.26
C ASP A 367 -18.90 9.00 23.71
N ALA A 368 -19.03 10.04 24.55
CA ALA A 368 -19.47 9.88 25.94
C ALA A 368 -20.87 9.27 26.04
N LEU A 369 -21.81 9.68 25.19
CA LEU A 369 -23.16 9.12 25.13
C LEU A 369 -23.21 7.69 24.56
N VAL A 370 -22.29 7.33 23.66
CA VAL A 370 -22.12 5.97 23.16
C VAL A 370 -21.63 5.07 24.29
N LEU A 371 -20.56 5.46 24.97
CA LEU A 371 -19.96 4.71 26.07
C LEU A 371 -20.90 4.57 27.27
N ALA A 372 -21.68 5.61 27.58
CA ALA A 372 -22.63 5.60 28.68
C ALA A 372 -23.75 4.55 28.54
N ARG A 373 -23.91 3.92 27.37
CA ARG A 373 -24.88 2.82 27.15
C ARG A 373 -24.39 1.49 27.69
N THR A 374 -23.08 1.27 27.75
CA THR A 374 -22.47 -0.03 28.06
C THR A 374 -21.54 0.03 29.27
N SER A 375 -20.81 1.13 29.44
CA SER A 375 -19.89 1.34 30.56
C SER A 375 -20.64 1.61 31.87
N GLU A 376 -20.02 1.30 33.00
CA GLU A 376 -20.58 1.54 34.33
C GLU A 376 -20.61 3.05 34.64
N SER A 377 -19.53 3.76 34.30
CA SER A 377 -19.46 5.20 34.43
C SER A 377 -18.54 5.81 33.37
N VAL A 378 -18.86 7.01 32.93
CA VAL A 378 -18.03 7.80 32.01
C VAL A 378 -17.59 9.08 32.70
N THR A 379 -16.29 9.36 32.71
CA THR A 379 -15.78 10.67 33.16
C THR A 379 -15.28 11.48 31.97
N VAL A 380 -15.97 12.58 31.66
CA VAL A 380 -15.55 13.52 30.60
C VAL A 380 -14.56 14.53 31.18
N ILE A 381 -13.36 14.59 30.61
CA ILE A 381 -12.29 15.50 31.00
C ILE A 381 -12.24 16.65 29.99
N HIS A 382 -12.45 17.87 30.47
CA HIS A 382 -12.41 19.05 29.63
C HIS A 382 -11.54 20.16 30.21
N ARG A 383 -10.67 20.72 29.37
CA ARG A 383 -9.71 21.77 29.74
C ARG A 383 -10.31 23.15 30.00
N ARG A 384 -11.62 23.36 29.78
CA ARG A 384 -12.31 24.63 30.03
C ARG A 384 -13.49 24.41 30.98
N ASP A 385 -14.20 25.46 31.29
CA ASP A 385 -15.43 25.47 32.09
C ASP A 385 -16.71 25.39 31.24
N THR A 386 -16.57 25.35 29.90
CA THR A 386 -17.67 25.22 28.95
C THR A 386 -17.28 24.35 27.77
N PHE A 387 -18.24 23.58 27.24
CA PHE A 387 -18.06 22.84 25.99
C PHE A 387 -18.18 23.74 24.76
N ARG A 388 -17.50 23.35 23.67
CA ARG A 388 -17.70 23.89 22.31
C ARG A 388 -18.88 23.21 21.59
N ALA A 389 -19.24 22.00 22.04
CA ALA A 389 -20.32 21.20 21.47
C ALA A 389 -21.65 21.95 21.35
N SER A 390 -22.53 21.46 20.49
CA SER A 390 -23.91 21.93 20.39
C SER A 390 -24.61 21.89 21.75
N LYS A 391 -25.41 22.92 22.04
CA LYS A 391 -26.03 23.11 23.36
C LYS A 391 -26.84 21.89 23.81
N ILE A 392 -27.54 21.24 22.89
CA ILE A 392 -28.38 20.09 23.17
C ILE A 392 -27.53 18.86 23.53
N LEU A 393 -26.44 18.60 22.80
CA LEU A 393 -25.54 17.49 23.12
C LEU A 393 -24.81 17.71 24.44
N ALA A 394 -24.29 18.93 24.65
CA ALA A 394 -23.67 19.31 25.91
C ALA A 394 -24.61 19.11 27.11
N GLN A 395 -25.86 19.56 26.99
CA GLN A 395 -26.86 19.40 28.03
C GLN A 395 -27.18 17.93 28.31
N ARG A 396 -27.36 17.10 27.27
CA ARG A 396 -27.59 15.65 27.43
C ARG A 396 -26.46 14.97 28.19
N VAL A 397 -25.21 15.34 27.92
CA VAL A 397 -24.04 14.78 28.62
C VAL A 397 -24.00 15.23 30.07
N ILE A 398 -24.26 16.51 30.35
CA ILE A 398 -24.25 17.07 31.71
C ILE A 398 -25.37 16.47 32.58
N GLU A 399 -26.54 16.20 31.99
CA GLU A 399 -27.70 15.64 32.70
C GLU A 399 -27.68 14.12 32.82
N HIS A 400 -26.73 13.42 32.16
CA HIS A 400 -26.71 11.97 32.12
C HIS A 400 -26.25 11.38 33.46
N PRO A 401 -27.00 10.44 34.07
CA PRO A 401 -26.72 9.97 35.44
C PRO A 401 -25.41 9.18 35.58
N SER A 402 -24.94 8.52 34.51
CA SER A 402 -23.67 7.78 34.51
C SER A 402 -22.47 8.59 34.02
N ILE A 403 -22.66 9.86 33.63
CA ILE A 403 -21.59 10.71 33.11
C ILE A 403 -21.24 11.77 34.15
N THR A 404 -19.95 11.87 34.49
CA THR A 404 -19.42 12.94 35.33
C THR A 404 -18.49 13.82 34.51
N VAL A 405 -18.65 15.14 34.59
CA VAL A 405 -17.76 16.09 33.90
C VAL A 405 -16.71 16.66 34.86
N ARG A 406 -15.45 16.57 34.46
CA ARG A 406 -14.30 17.21 35.09
C ARG A 406 -13.89 18.42 34.26
N TRP A 407 -14.40 19.58 34.66
CA TRP A 407 -14.07 20.87 34.05
C TRP A 407 -12.67 21.33 34.44
N ASN A 408 -12.11 22.25 33.64
CA ASN A 408 -10.81 22.87 33.87
C ASN A 408 -9.70 21.85 34.16
N THR A 409 -9.81 20.67 33.56
CA THR A 409 -8.95 19.53 33.86
C THR A 409 -8.30 19.05 32.58
N VAL A 410 -7.01 18.72 32.64
CA VAL A 410 -6.27 18.08 31.55
C VAL A 410 -5.76 16.71 32.01
N LEU A 411 -5.69 15.78 31.05
CA LEU A 411 -4.97 14.52 31.22
C LEU A 411 -3.47 14.82 31.14
N VAL A 412 -2.70 14.36 32.13
CA VAL A 412 -1.24 14.55 32.20
C VAL A 412 -0.49 13.27 31.86
N GLU A 413 -1.02 12.13 32.27
CA GLU A 413 -0.41 10.82 32.07
C GLU A 413 -1.50 9.75 32.08
N VAL A 414 -1.36 8.73 31.23
CA VAL A 414 -2.16 7.50 31.31
C VAL A 414 -1.34 6.48 32.09
N LEU A 415 -1.97 5.83 33.08
CA LEU A 415 -1.32 4.83 33.93
C LEU A 415 -1.66 3.42 33.45
N GLY A 416 -0.66 2.57 33.30
CA GLY A 416 -0.81 1.19 32.83
C GLY A 416 -0.38 0.15 33.85
N LYS A 417 -0.96 -1.05 33.73
CA LYS A 417 -0.49 -2.27 34.39
C LYS A 417 -0.12 -3.30 33.31
N VAL A 418 0.84 -4.15 33.62
CA VAL A 418 1.21 -5.28 32.77
C VAL A 418 0.25 -6.43 33.05
N LEU A 419 -0.35 -7.00 32.00
CA LEU A 419 -0.94 -8.33 32.07
C LEU A 419 0.18 -9.33 31.73
N SER A 420 0.60 -10.12 32.71
CA SER A 420 1.35 -11.35 32.47
C SER A 420 0.33 -12.47 32.30
N ASP A 421 0.44 -13.26 31.24
CA ASP A 421 -0.44 -14.41 30.99
C ASP A 421 -0.27 -15.54 32.04
N ASP A 422 0.67 -15.40 32.98
CA ASP A 422 0.79 -16.30 34.12
C ASP A 422 -0.14 -15.91 35.28
N GLN A 423 -1.33 -16.52 35.28
CA GLN A 423 -1.98 -16.96 36.53
C GLN A 423 -1.49 -18.36 36.94
N GLY A 424 -0.23 -18.71 36.63
CA GLY A 424 0.52 -19.80 37.25
C GLY A 424 1.45 -19.23 38.33
N GLU A 425 1.54 -19.90 39.48
CA GLU A 425 2.40 -19.51 40.60
C GLU A 425 3.84 -19.21 40.14
N GLN A 426 4.36 -18.04 40.53
CA GLN A 426 5.76 -17.67 40.34
C GLN A 426 6.68 -18.67 41.06
N ASP A 427 7.41 -19.46 40.27
CA ASP A 427 8.66 -20.09 40.72
C ASP A 427 9.81 -19.20 40.21
N ASP A 428 10.59 -18.62 41.12
CA ASP A 428 11.64 -17.61 40.90
C ASP A 428 12.88 -18.13 40.14
N SER A 429 12.73 -19.17 39.33
CA SER A 429 13.81 -19.75 38.54
C SER A 429 13.31 -20.49 37.30
N GLN A 430 12.91 -19.76 36.27
CA GLN A 430 13.03 -20.22 34.89
C GLN A 430 12.84 -19.08 33.90
N ASP A 431 13.49 -19.26 32.75
CA ASP A 431 13.73 -18.28 31.70
C ASP A 431 12.46 -17.50 31.31
N VAL A 432 12.50 -16.18 31.52
CA VAL A 432 11.46 -15.26 31.03
C VAL A 432 11.67 -15.13 29.53
N ASP A 433 10.73 -15.66 28.73
CA ASP A 433 10.66 -15.38 27.30
C ASP A 433 10.61 -13.86 27.08
N LEU A 434 11.72 -13.29 26.62
CA LEU A 434 11.85 -11.85 26.34
C LEU A 434 11.03 -11.41 25.11
N ASP A 435 10.47 -12.37 24.37
CA ASP A 435 9.72 -12.17 23.14
C ASP A 435 8.19 -12.27 23.32
N ALA A 436 7.68 -12.55 24.53
CA ALA A 436 6.25 -12.50 24.78
C ALA A 436 5.75 -11.04 24.79
N PRO A 437 4.73 -10.66 23.99
CA PRO A 437 4.24 -9.29 23.95
C PRO A 437 3.58 -8.92 25.29
N VAL A 438 4.34 -8.19 26.10
CA VAL A 438 3.85 -7.62 27.36
C VAL A 438 2.72 -6.63 27.03
N THR A 439 1.47 -7.07 27.17
CA THR A 439 0.32 -6.22 26.91
C THR A 439 0.10 -5.29 28.10
N LYS A 440 0.49 -4.02 27.95
CA LYS A 440 0.16 -2.96 28.92
C LYS A 440 -1.28 -2.53 28.72
N VAL A 441 -2.06 -2.60 29.78
CA VAL A 441 -3.45 -2.15 29.78
C VAL A 441 -3.68 -0.97 30.72
N VAL A 442 -4.61 -0.10 30.36
CA VAL A 442 -4.99 1.06 31.18
C VAL A 442 -5.46 0.60 32.55
N SER A 443 -5.01 1.33 33.57
CA SER A 443 -5.38 1.15 34.99
C SER A 443 -5.81 2.45 35.65
N GLY A 444 -5.60 3.59 34.99
CA GLY A 444 -5.98 4.89 35.48
C GLY A 444 -5.33 6.03 34.71
N ALA A 445 -5.40 7.22 35.27
CA ALA A 445 -4.83 8.43 34.72
C ALA A 445 -4.44 9.43 35.81
N ILE A 446 -3.46 10.28 35.50
CA ILE A 446 -3.16 11.50 36.25
C ILE A 446 -3.84 12.67 35.57
N LEU A 447 -4.66 13.38 36.33
CA LEU A 447 -5.37 14.58 35.91
C LEU A 447 -4.79 15.80 36.61
N LYS A 448 -4.85 16.95 35.95
CA LYS A 448 -4.42 18.23 36.51
C LYS A 448 -5.47 19.30 36.31
N ASP A 449 -5.86 19.94 37.41
CA ASP A 449 -6.66 21.16 37.35
C ASP A 449 -5.78 22.34 36.90
N ILE A 450 -6.19 23.02 35.84
CA ILE A 450 -5.36 24.05 35.19
C ILE A 450 -5.24 25.35 35.98
N TYR A 451 -6.13 25.59 36.95
CA TYR A 451 -6.13 26.82 37.76
C TYR A 451 -5.37 26.65 39.06
N THR A 452 -5.61 25.53 39.74
CA THR A 452 -4.97 25.22 41.02
C THR A 452 -3.63 24.53 40.84
N GLY A 453 -3.40 23.91 39.69
CA GLY A 453 -2.21 23.10 39.42
C GLY A 453 -2.18 21.77 40.17
N VAL A 454 -3.24 21.44 40.93
CA VAL A 454 -3.33 20.20 41.71
C VAL A 454 -3.48 19.02 40.77
N GLU A 455 -2.63 18.02 40.99
CA GLU A 455 -2.68 16.74 40.29
C GLU A 455 -3.43 15.71 41.14
N SER A 456 -4.24 14.89 40.49
CA SER A 456 -5.03 13.85 41.13
C SER A 456 -5.06 12.59 40.27
N LYS A 457 -4.97 11.44 40.92
CA LYS A 457 -5.13 10.14 40.26
C LYS A 457 -6.62 9.79 40.15
N ILE A 458 -7.02 9.24 39.01
CA ILE A 458 -8.31 8.58 38.80
C ILE A 458 -8.08 7.15 38.30
N ASP A 459 -8.78 6.18 38.85
CA ASP A 459 -8.76 4.81 38.35
C ASP A 459 -9.74 4.69 37.17
N ALA A 460 -9.33 3.97 36.12
CA ALA A 460 -10.10 3.79 34.90
C ALA A 460 -9.60 2.56 34.14
N ASP A 461 -10.48 1.92 33.39
CA ASP A 461 -10.16 0.78 32.53
C ASP A 461 -9.83 1.21 31.08
N ALA A 462 -10.22 2.42 30.68
CA ALA A 462 -9.97 2.96 29.34
C ALA A 462 -9.93 4.49 29.30
N VAL A 463 -9.22 5.03 28.30
CA VAL A 463 -9.16 6.46 27.96
C VAL A 463 -9.48 6.65 26.48
N PHE A 464 -10.58 7.31 26.21
CA PHE A 464 -11.02 7.69 24.87
C PHE A 464 -10.61 9.14 24.57
N VAL A 465 -9.74 9.34 23.59
CA VAL A 465 -9.23 10.65 23.18
C VAL A 465 -10.08 11.19 22.04
N ALA A 466 -11.04 12.06 22.37
CA ALA A 466 -12.06 12.60 21.46
C ALA A 466 -11.83 14.10 21.17
N ILE A 467 -10.60 14.47 20.80
CA ILE A 467 -10.20 15.86 20.55
C ILE A 467 -10.24 16.28 19.08
N GLY A 468 -10.83 15.45 18.22
CA GLY A 468 -11.06 15.70 16.80
C GLY A 468 -10.09 14.95 15.89
N HIS A 469 -10.22 15.21 14.59
CA HIS A 469 -9.38 14.62 13.54
C HIS A 469 -8.82 15.73 12.67
N THR A 470 -7.66 15.48 12.05
CA THR A 470 -7.03 16.36 11.08
C THR A 470 -7.04 15.67 9.72
N PRO A 471 -7.84 16.17 8.74
CA PRO A 471 -7.87 15.61 7.39
C PRO A 471 -6.57 15.92 6.64
N SER A 472 -6.10 14.97 5.84
CA SER A 472 -4.83 15.05 5.11
C SER A 472 -5.00 15.81 3.79
N THR A 473 -5.12 17.14 3.87
CA THR A 473 -5.56 18.00 2.75
C THR A 473 -4.65 19.18 2.42
N SER A 474 -3.48 19.30 3.04
CA SER A 474 -2.56 20.42 2.83
C SER A 474 -2.18 20.65 1.37
N PHE A 475 -1.96 19.60 0.58
CA PHE A 475 -1.63 19.68 -0.84
C PHE A 475 -2.80 20.13 -1.74
N LEU A 476 -4.02 20.28 -1.18
CA LEU A 476 -5.23 20.74 -1.87
C LEU A 476 -5.58 22.21 -1.58
N GLU A 477 -4.80 22.88 -0.73
CA GLU A 477 -5.04 24.29 -0.40
C GLU A 477 -5.03 25.17 -1.65
N GLY A 478 -6.09 25.95 -1.83
CA GLY A 478 -6.29 26.80 -3.03
C GLY A 478 -6.73 26.05 -4.29
N LEU A 479 -6.77 24.71 -4.28
CA LEU A 479 -7.21 23.90 -5.41
C LEU A 479 -8.70 23.53 -5.33
N VAL A 480 -9.20 23.23 -4.13
CA VAL A 480 -10.60 22.87 -3.88
C VAL A 480 -11.20 23.71 -2.74
N GLU A 481 -12.53 23.74 -2.65
CA GLU A 481 -13.24 24.35 -1.54
C GLU A 481 -13.28 23.41 -0.33
N PHE A 482 -13.18 24.00 0.86
CA PHE A 482 -13.26 23.28 2.14
C PHE A 482 -14.59 23.54 2.84
N ASN A 483 -15.01 22.59 3.66
CA ASN A 483 -16.26 22.67 4.38
C ASN A 483 -16.21 23.82 5.41
N PRO A 484 -17.09 24.84 5.31
CA PRO A 484 -17.06 25.99 6.21
C PRO A 484 -17.43 25.65 7.66
N LYS A 485 -18.14 24.52 7.89
CA LYS A 485 -18.51 24.06 9.23
C LYS A 485 -17.46 23.15 9.86
N HIS A 486 -16.68 22.45 9.03
CA HIS A 486 -15.66 21.50 9.44
C HIS A 486 -14.33 21.83 8.74
N PRO A 487 -13.52 22.73 9.35
CA PRO A 487 -12.27 23.20 8.74
C PRO A 487 -11.35 22.05 8.34
N GLY A 488 -10.71 22.18 7.16
CA GLY A 488 -9.77 21.21 6.60
C GLY A 488 -10.42 20.07 5.80
N TYR A 489 -11.71 19.78 5.99
CA TYR A 489 -12.40 18.73 5.22
C TYR A 489 -12.81 19.24 3.84
N VAL A 490 -12.60 18.43 2.80
CA VAL A 490 -12.97 18.80 1.42
C VAL A 490 -14.49 18.91 1.29
N LEU A 491 -14.97 19.97 0.64
CA LEU A 491 -16.40 20.15 0.36
C LEU A 491 -16.77 19.39 -0.92
N THR A 492 -17.74 18.47 -0.81
CA THR A 492 -18.33 17.75 -1.94
C THR A 492 -19.72 18.26 -2.30
N GLN A 493 -20.14 18.08 -3.55
CA GLN A 493 -21.42 18.56 -4.05
C GLN A 493 -22.58 17.60 -3.70
N GLY A 494 -23.39 17.99 -2.73
CA GLY A 494 -24.58 17.22 -2.34
C GLY A 494 -24.21 15.83 -1.82
N SER A 495 -24.78 14.78 -2.42
CA SER A 495 -24.46 13.39 -2.12
C SER A 495 -23.42 12.77 -3.07
N SER A 496 -22.85 13.55 -3.99
CA SER A 496 -21.78 13.10 -4.89
C SER A 496 -20.41 13.26 -4.25
N THR A 497 -19.38 12.81 -4.96
CA THR A 497 -17.96 12.96 -4.57
C THR A 497 -17.26 14.12 -5.29
N ARG A 498 -17.99 14.83 -6.16
CA ARG A 498 -17.46 15.96 -6.95
C ARG A 498 -17.03 17.10 -6.04
N THR A 499 -15.81 17.61 -6.24
CA THR A 499 -15.31 18.81 -5.57
C THR A 499 -15.67 20.09 -6.34
N SER A 500 -15.18 21.24 -5.90
CA SER A 500 -15.30 22.49 -6.67
C SER A 500 -14.44 22.51 -7.94
N LYS A 501 -13.48 21.60 -8.09
CA LYS A 501 -12.61 21.48 -9.28
C LYS A 501 -13.05 20.29 -10.14
N PRO A 502 -13.54 20.51 -11.38
CA PRO A 502 -13.93 19.41 -12.27
C PRO A 502 -12.79 18.42 -12.54
N GLY A 503 -13.09 17.13 -12.53
CA GLY A 503 -12.09 16.05 -12.63
C GLY A 503 -11.32 15.75 -11.34
N ILE A 504 -11.60 16.45 -10.23
CA ILE A 504 -11.11 16.10 -8.89
C ILE A 504 -12.30 15.71 -8.01
N PHE A 505 -12.23 14.51 -7.44
CA PHE A 505 -13.22 13.90 -6.57
C PHE A 505 -12.62 13.68 -5.19
N ALA A 506 -13.45 13.65 -4.14
CA ALA A 506 -13.02 13.36 -2.78
C ALA A 506 -13.94 12.34 -2.11
N CYS A 507 -13.35 11.38 -1.41
CA CYS A 507 -14.08 10.31 -0.74
C CYS A 507 -13.41 9.86 0.56
N GLY A 508 -14.19 9.21 1.41
CA GLY A 508 -13.81 8.83 2.76
C GLY A 508 -13.62 10.01 3.69
N ASP A 509 -12.91 9.75 4.78
CA ASP A 509 -12.74 10.66 5.91
C ASP A 509 -12.12 12.02 5.55
N VAL A 510 -11.49 12.18 4.37
CA VAL A 510 -11.01 13.49 3.89
C VAL A 510 -12.15 14.48 3.62
N SER A 511 -13.35 13.94 3.35
CA SER A 511 -14.58 14.68 3.05
C SER A 511 -15.73 14.36 4.01
N ASP A 512 -15.66 13.23 4.71
CA ASP A 512 -16.63 12.82 5.73
C ASP A 512 -16.18 13.23 7.14
N SER A 513 -16.74 14.34 7.61
CA SER A 513 -16.52 14.81 8.99
C SER A 513 -17.52 14.22 9.99
N ILE A 514 -18.44 13.35 9.58
CA ILE A 514 -19.59 12.91 10.39
C ILE A 514 -19.46 11.43 10.76
N TYR A 515 -19.35 10.51 9.80
CA TYR A 515 -19.45 9.07 10.09
C TYR A 515 -18.10 8.43 10.40
N ARG A 516 -17.08 8.69 9.57
CA ARG A 516 -15.68 8.25 9.79
C ARG A 516 -15.55 6.75 10.09
N GLN A 517 -16.24 5.92 9.31
CA GLN A 517 -16.18 4.46 9.41
C GLN A 517 -15.55 3.88 8.14
N ALA A 518 -14.84 2.76 8.28
CA ALA A 518 -14.25 2.06 7.14
C ALA A 518 -15.28 1.72 6.06
N ILE A 519 -16.49 1.30 6.46
CA ILE A 519 -17.57 0.94 5.54
C ILE A 519 -18.19 2.16 4.83
N THR A 520 -18.35 3.30 5.52
CA THR A 520 -18.83 4.53 4.87
C THR A 520 -17.77 5.10 3.93
N SER A 521 -16.50 5.02 4.33
CA SER A 521 -15.35 5.33 3.49
C SER A 521 -15.32 4.47 2.22
N ALA A 522 -15.41 3.14 2.34
CA ALA A 522 -15.47 2.24 1.19
C ALA A 522 -16.65 2.57 0.25
N GLY A 523 -17.85 2.77 0.79
CA GLY A 523 -19.03 3.14 0.01
C GLY A 523 -18.84 4.45 -0.78
N SER A 524 -18.27 5.47 -0.14
CA SER A 524 -17.94 6.74 -0.84
C SER A 524 -16.81 6.58 -1.85
N GLY A 525 -15.87 5.64 -1.64
CA GLY A 525 -14.83 5.28 -2.60
C GLY A 525 -15.41 4.72 -3.89
N ALA A 526 -16.32 3.76 -3.79
CA ALA A 526 -17.06 3.23 -4.93
C ALA A 526 -17.82 4.35 -5.67
N ALA A 527 -18.49 5.26 -4.94
CA ALA A 527 -19.17 6.40 -5.54
C ALA A 527 -18.22 7.32 -6.31
N ALA A 528 -17.00 7.55 -5.80
CA ALA A 528 -16.00 8.38 -6.47
C ALA A 528 -15.50 7.78 -7.78
N ALA A 529 -15.29 6.46 -7.83
CA ALA A 529 -14.93 5.79 -9.07
C ALA A 529 -16.02 5.90 -10.13
N LEU A 530 -17.29 5.77 -9.75
CA LEU A 530 -18.43 5.92 -10.66
C LEU A 530 -18.62 7.37 -11.14
N ASP A 531 -18.43 8.35 -10.24
CA ASP A 531 -18.47 9.76 -10.60
C ASP A 531 -17.32 10.12 -11.56
N ALA A 532 -16.13 9.58 -11.34
CA ALA A 532 -14.95 9.79 -12.17
C ALA A 532 -15.08 9.14 -13.55
N GLU A 533 -15.53 7.88 -13.61
CA GLU A 533 -15.80 7.17 -14.87
C GLU A 533 -16.79 7.95 -15.72
N ARG A 534 -17.95 8.32 -15.14
CA ARG A 534 -18.96 9.08 -15.85
C ARG A 534 -18.43 10.41 -16.35
N TRP A 535 -17.65 11.11 -15.54
CA TRP A 535 -17.07 12.40 -15.91
C TRP A 535 -16.04 12.27 -17.05
N LEU A 536 -15.17 11.26 -17.01
CA LEU A 536 -14.23 10.96 -18.10
C LEU A 536 -14.97 10.66 -19.41
N SER A 537 -16.04 9.86 -19.33
CA SER A 537 -16.91 9.51 -20.46
C SER A 537 -17.64 10.73 -21.03
N GLU A 538 -18.17 11.63 -20.19
CA GLU A 538 -18.85 12.87 -20.60
C GLU A 538 -17.89 13.87 -21.29
N GLU A 539 -16.63 13.94 -20.85
CA GLU A 539 -15.60 14.83 -21.42
C GLU A 539 -14.84 14.21 -22.60
N GLY A 540 -15.02 12.92 -22.86
CA GLY A 540 -14.31 12.19 -23.92
C GLY A 540 -12.80 12.05 -23.66
N LEU A 541 -12.39 11.90 -22.40
CA LEU A 541 -10.99 11.80 -21.98
C LEU A 541 -10.58 10.34 -21.70
N GLY A 542 -9.29 10.03 -21.85
CA GLY A 542 -8.74 8.72 -21.50
C GLY A 542 -8.75 7.67 -22.62
N ASN A 543 -9.11 8.05 -23.84
CA ASN A 543 -9.12 7.15 -25.01
C ASN A 543 -7.84 7.22 -25.85
N GLU A 544 -6.84 8.00 -25.45
CA GLU A 544 -5.65 8.29 -26.28
C GLU A 544 -4.87 7.03 -26.65
N GLU A 545 -4.71 6.09 -25.71
CA GLU A 545 -4.05 4.80 -25.97
C GLU A 545 -4.83 3.99 -27.02
N ALA A 546 -6.16 3.93 -26.89
CA ALA A 546 -7.03 3.16 -27.79
C ALA A 546 -7.14 3.81 -29.18
N ASP A 547 -7.24 5.14 -29.23
CA ASP A 547 -7.27 5.91 -30.47
C ASP A 547 -5.96 5.75 -31.24
N PHE A 548 -4.82 5.78 -30.54
CA PHE A 548 -3.50 5.53 -31.13
C PHE A 548 -3.36 4.08 -31.64
N GLU A 549 -3.81 3.09 -30.87
CA GLU A 549 -3.81 1.69 -31.32
C GLU A 549 -4.69 1.48 -32.56
N ALA A 550 -5.86 2.12 -32.62
CA ALA A 550 -6.77 2.06 -33.76
C ALA A 550 -6.16 2.73 -35.00
N GLU A 551 -5.54 3.90 -34.85
CA GLU A 551 -4.86 4.61 -35.95
C GLU A 551 -3.69 3.78 -36.50
N LEU A 552 -2.87 3.19 -35.61
CA LEU A 552 -1.76 2.33 -36.00
C LEU A 552 -2.25 1.07 -36.72
N LEU A 553 -3.34 0.46 -36.28
CA LEU A 553 -3.93 -0.71 -36.92
C LEU A 553 -4.47 -0.37 -38.31
N ALA A 554 -5.15 0.77 -38.46
CA ALA A 554 -5.65 1.26 -39.73
C ALA A 554 -4.51 1.50 -40.73
N GLU A 555 -3.41 2.13 -40.30
CA GLU A 555 -2.23 2.36 -41.13
C GLU A 555 -1.57 1.04 -41.57
N LEU A 556 -1.43 0.08 -40.65
CA LEU A 556 -0.90 -1.25 -40.97
C LEU A 556 -1.79 -2.05 -41.94
N MET A 557 -3.11 -1.85 -41.91
CA MET A 557 -4.02 -2.48 -42.87
C MET A 557 -4.02 -1.77 -44.22
N ALA A 558 -3.73 -0.46 -44.27
CA ALA A 558 -3.60 0.30 -45.51
C ALA A 558 -2.35 -0.11 -46.31
N ASP A 559 -1.23 -0.43 -45.64
CA ASP A 559 0.00 -0.89 -46.29
C ASP A 559 -0.04 -2.36 -46.77
N GLY A 560 -1.07 -3.13 -46.38
CA GLY A 560 -1.26 -4.53 -46.76
C GLY A 560 -2.07 -4.78 -48.05
N GLY A 561 -2.48 -3.72 -48.76
CA GLY A 561 -3.60 -3.78 -49.72
C GLY A 561 -3.31 -3.30 -51.14
N GLY A 562 -2.22 -3.73 -51.77
CA GLY A 562 -2.10 -3.69 -53.23
C GLY A 562 -2.96 -4.77 -53.88
N GLY A 563 -4.26 -4.52 -54.06
CA GLY A 563 -5.14 -5.46 -54.76
C GLY A 563 -6.63 -5.09 -54.73
N GLU A 564 -7.09 -4.48 -55.83
CA GLU A 564 -8.46 -4.36 -56.35
C GLU A 564 -9.66 -4.60 -55.39
N GLY A 565 -10.36 -3.51 -55.08
CA GLY A 565 -11.81 -3.40 -55.24
C GLY A 565 -12.69 -4.43 -54.54
N ARG A 566 -12.98 -4.20 -53.25
CA ARG A 566 -14.27 -4.55 -52.65
C ARG A 566 -14.80 -3.37 -51.85
N GLN A 567 -15.83 -2.72 -52.41
CA GLN A 567 -16.83 -2.04 -51.60
C GLN A 567 -17.48 -3.12 -50.73
N LEU A 568 -17.24 -3.05 -49.43
CA LEU A 568 -18.00 -3.75 -48.41
C LEU A 568 -18.38 -2.70 -47.37
N ASP A 569 -19.64 -2.79 -46.98
CA ASP A 569 -20.46 -1.72 -46.43
C ASP A 569 -19.95 -1.21 -45.07
N ASP A 570 -20.18 0.08 -44.84
CA ASP A 570 -19.91 0.82 -43.61
C ASP A 570 -20.68 0.24 -42.42
N GLU A 571 -20.17 -0.81 -41.78
CA GLU A 571 -20.66 -1.23 -40.45
C GLU A 571 -19.65 -2.13 -39.72
N TYR A 572 -18.47 -1.59 -39.38
CA TYR A 572 -17.63 -2.18 -38.32
C TYR A 572 -17.40 -1.14 -37.23
N ASN A 573 -18.27 -1.17 -36.21
CA ASN A 573 -18.23 -0.26 -35.09
C ASN A 573 -17.50 -0.93 -33.91
N VAL A 574 -16.21 -0.61 -33.72
CA VAL A 574 -15.36 -1.18 -32.65
C VAL A 574 -15.87 -0.85 -31.24
N TYR A 575 -16.77 0.12 -31.11
CA TYR A 575 -17.39 0.52 -29.84
C TYR A 575 -18.32 -0.54 -29.22
N ASP A 576 -18.81 -1.52 -29.98
CA ASP A 576 -19.73 -2.54 -29.43
C ASP A 576 -19.01 -3.76 -28.80
N ASP A 577 -17.73 -4.00 -29.13
CA ASP A 577 -17.02 -5.23 -28.73
C ASP A 577 -16.13 -5.05 -27.48
N ALA A 578 -15.92 -3.80 -27.05
CA ALA A 578 -15.30 -3.46 -25.77
C ALA A 578 -16.37 -3.13 -24.72
N GLY A 579 -17.20 -4.13 -24.40
CA GLY A 579 -18.13 -4.20 -23.26
C GLY A 579 -18.49 -2.88 -22.55
N GLY A 580 -19.54 -2.20 -23.04
CA GLY A 580 -20.18 -1.10 -22.31
C GLY A 580 -21.18 -0.37 -23.20
N ARG A 581 -22.46 -0.76 -23.16
CA ARG A 581 -23.56 -0.07 -23.86
C ARG A 581 -23.56 1.43 -23.51
N MET A 582 -23.03 2.25 -24.41
CA MET A 582 -23.25 3.70 -24.44
C MET A 582 -24.08 4.05 -25.67
N THR A 583 -25.37 4.29 -25.46
CA THR A 583 -26.18 5.10 -26.38
C THR A 583 -26.82 6.22 -25.57
N GLY A 584 -26.06 7.31 -25.38
CA GLY A 584 -26.58 8.58 -24.90
C GLY A 584 -27.20 9.36 -26.04
N MET A 585 -28.49 9.16 -26.29
CA MET A 585 -29.25 9.97 -27.25
C MET A 585 -29.47 11.36 -26.64
N LYS A 586 -28.79 12.38 -27.20
CA LYS A 586 -29.05 13.80 -26.89
C LYS A 586 -30.44 14.16 -27.39
N GLU A 587 -31.43 14.24 -26.51
CA GLU A 587 -32.67 14.96 -26.81
C GLU A 587 -32.47 16.46 -26.58
N SER A 588 -32.42 17.20 -27.68
CA SER A 588 -32.56 18.64 -27.73
C SER A 588 -33.98 19.03 -27.36
N PHE A 589 -34.19 19.61 -26.18
CA PHE A 589 -35.41 20.36 -25.88
C PHE A 589 -35.32 21.76 -26.48
N ALA A 590 -35.98 21.94 -27.63
CA ALA A 590 -36.39 23.24 -28.13
C ALA A 590 -37.92 23.31 -28.12
N THR A 591 -38.40 24.41 -27.56
CA THR A 591 -39.75 24.99 -27.51
C THR A 591 -40.64 24.73 -28.73
N ASP A 592 -41.89 24.30 -28.49
CA ASP A 592 -43.12 25.01 -28.91
C ASP A 592 -44.40 24.31 -28.39
N LEU A 593 -45.37 25.15 -27.98
CA LEU A 593 -46.73 24.94 -27.42
C LEU A 593 -46.88 24.86 -25.89
#